data_AF-A0ABD3MIP9-F1
#
_entry.id   AF-A0ABD3MIP9-F1
#
_cell.length_a   1.000
_cell.length_b   1.000
_cell.length_c   1.000
_cell.angle_alpha   90.00
_cell.angle_beta   90.00
_cell.angle_gamma   90.00
#
_symmetry.space_group_name_H-M   'P 1'
#
loop_
_entity.id
_entity.type
_entity.pdbx_description
1 polymer ?
#
loop_
_entity_poly.entity_id
_entity_poly.type
_entity_poly.pdbx_seq_one_letter_code
_entity_poly.pdbx_strand_id
1 'polypeptide(L)'
;MICKQSSDIQGGVRDDTDGEVSGGSNGADFMAYHRRFYSLHSALMLAFLVSGMIHNGGNRKYIPVNPNELHSLVSQSNKVSSNEAEMSSCIRAYVNVHSSTSEEDLAAVCCGNFGDRMNTTNNEQYQSNLCHPRMPVLGVPPHRVPFALRLTRPVEAWVLPLLPIFIRLIYQLMMLIVSRRRGSKEVASSSSGSQSITTTLRRLLFYFLLLNFRGWCLYIGANALEDYVILPWLTGNTVVSPLRTNPMSDVEHELYSSTEPSCWYKDVLKAHHKLATERVGHYGCYGRPFDFSDHVVLFLAHYLPIFVMEILIYRAFPFWSTDAAKSVGTKRRLAHFLSTGALWNTFHLFLFLYMHLIILQVLRQTTTYFHTPAETLVGFGISLIVQVPLIYLMCSGRLQWVGNYIGLPCSQQVFLIDKGD
;
A
#
# COMPACT_ATOMS: atom_id res chain seq x y z
N MET A 1 -3.02 2.67 30.80
CA MET A 1 -1.58 2.76 31.13
C MET A 1 -1.18 4.21 30.95
N ILE A 2 -1.24 4.97 32.05
CA ILE A 2 -0.52 6.24 32.16
C ILE A 2 0.96 5.83 32.34
N CYS A 3 1.91 6.49 31.67
CA CYS A 3 3.31 6.39 32.07
C CYS A 3 3.39 6.91 33.50
N LYS A 4 3.19 6.01 34.47
CA LYS A 4 3.26 6.33 35.88
C LYS A 4 4.72 6.72 36.08
N GLN A 5 4.98 8.01 36.22
CA GLN A 5 6.25 8.48 36.78
C GLN A 5 6.47 7.64 38.02
N SER A 6 7.55 6.85 38.01
CA SER A 6 8.03 6.19 39.21
C SER A 6 8.59 7.27 40.13
N SER A 7 7.69 8.02 40.78
CA SER A 7 8.04 9.06 41.75
C SER A 7 8.26 8.51 43.16
N ASP A 8 8.08 7.20 43.37
CA ASP A 8 8.17 6.59 44.69
C ASP A 8 9.47 5.77 44.83
N ILE A 9 10.61 6.46 44.72
CA ILE A 9 11.83 6.09 45.44
C ILE A 9 12.17 7.28 46.33
N GLN A 10 11.35 7.49 47.36
CA GLN A 10 11.74 8.27 48.53
C GLN A 10 12.41 7.31 49.51
N GLY A 11 13.71 7.50 49.73
CA GLY A 11 14.44 6.84 50.81
C GLY A 11 15.90 6.56 50.48
N GLY A 12 16.73 7.59 50.43
CA GLY A 12 18.17 7.42 50.28
C GLY A 12 18.89 8.75 50.42
N VAL A 13 19.68 8.86 51.49
CA VAL A 13 20.43 10.02 51.96
C VAL A 13 21.22 10.72 50.84
N ARG A 14 21.09 12.06 50.79
CA ARG A 14 21.86 13.00 49.96
C ARG A 14 23.36 12.79 50.18
N ASP A 15 24.08 12.59 49.09
CA ASP A 15 25.49 12.94 48.97
C ASP A 15 25.58 14.01 47.88
N ASP A 16 25.86 15.25 48.31
CA ASP A 16 25.98 16.42 47.44
C ASP A 16 27.25 16.29 46.59
N THR A 17 27.11 15.71 45.41
CA THR A 17 28.07 15.89 44.32
C THR A 17 27.36 16.58 43.17
N ASP A 18 27.57 17.90 43.10
CA ASP A 18 27.14 18.80 42.03
C ASP A 18 27.85 18.44 40.71
N GLY A 19 27.45 17.32 40.12
CA GLY A 19 27.68 17.02 38.73
C GLY A 19 26.35 17.16 38.01
N GLU A 20 26.08 18.32 37.42
CA GLU A 20 25.00 18.49 36.44
C GLU A 20 25.26 17.54 35.25
N VAL A 21 24.79 16.30 35.37
CA VAL A 21 24.79 15.35 34.26
C VAL A 21 23.69 15.81 33.32
N SER A 22 24.08 16.61 32.33
CA SER A 22 23.26 17.03 31.19
C SER A 22 22.68 15.81 30.46
N GLY A 23 21.54 15.31 30.94
CA GLY A 23 20.77 14.21 30.36
C GLY A 23 19.91 14.60 29.15
N GLY A 24 20.23 15.70 28.46
CA GLY A 24 19.37 16.29 27.43
C GLY A 24 19.49 15.72 26.00
N SER A 25 20.51 14.90 25.69
CA SER A 25 20.87 14.58 24.30
C SER A 25 19.99 13.51 23.63
N ASN A 26 19.72 12.38 24.30
CA ASN A 26 19.31 11.17 23.58
C ASN A 26 17.87 11.21 23.04
N GLY A 27 17.00 12.03 23.64
CA GLY A 27 15.61 12.20 23.17
C GLY A 27 15.52 12.94 21.83
N ALA A 28 16.39 13.92 21.61
CA ALA A 28 16.46 14.67 20.35
C ALA A 28 16.96 13.77 19.21
N ASP A 29 17.91 12.87 19.51
CA ASP A 29 18.50 11.95 18.53
C ASP A 29 17.49 10.89 18.04
N PHE A 30 16.66 10.34 18.93
CA PHE A 30 15.63 9.37 18.56
C PHE A 30 14.62 9.98 17.58
N MET A 31 14.16 11.19 17.86
CA MET A 31 13.21 11.93 17.03
C MET A 31 13.79 12.32 15.67
N ALA A 32 15.03 12.81 15.66
CA ALA A 32 15.76 13.12 14.43
C ALA A 32 15.93 11.87 13.55
N TYR A 33 16.21 10.72 14.15
CA TYR A 33 16.33 9.45 13.44
C TYR A 33 15.02 9.02 12.77
N HIS A 34 13.89 9.06 13.49
CA HIS A 34 12.58 8.69 12.94
C HIS A 34 12.21 9.57 11.74
N ARG A 35 12.44 10.88 11.89
CA ARG A 35 12.21 11.84 10.81
C ARG A 35 13.07 11.56 9.58
N ARG A 36 14.36 11.23 9.78
CA ARG A 36 15.28 10.84 8.70
C ARG A 36 14.84 9.57 8.00
N PHE A 37 14.45 8.53 8.74
CA PHE A 37 13.97 7.27 8.18
C PHE A 37 12.73 7.50 7.30
N TYR A 38 11.73 8.22 7.82
CA TYR A 38 10.54 8.56 7.05
C TYR A 38 10.88 9.37 5.79
N SER A 39 11.72 10.40 5.91
CA SER A 39 12.12 11.21 4.76
C SER A 39 12.82 10.38 3.68
N LEU A 40 13.75 9.52 4.07
CA LEU A 40 14.47 8.65 3.13
C LEU A 40 13.52 7.63 2.49
N HIS A 41 12.59 7.09 3.27
CA HIS A 41 11.61 6.15 2.76
C HIS A 41 10.61 6.80 1.79
N SER A 42 10.07 7.97 2.12
CA SER A 42 9.22 8.75 1.22
C SER A 42 9.97 9.15 -0.07
N ALA A 43 11.24 9.51 0.03
CA ALA A 43 12.08 9.79 -1.14
C ALA A 43 12.30 8.53 -2.01
N LEU A 44 12.53 7.37 -1.39
CA LEU A 44 12.64 6.09 -2.09
C LEU A 44 11.34 5.76 -2.83
N MET A 45 10.19 5.87 -2.16
CA MET A 45 8.88 5.65 -2.79
C MET A 45 8.67 6.59 -3.97
N LEU A 46 8.95 7.89 -3.80
CA LEU A 46 8.85 8.87 -4.87
C LEU A 46 9.77 8.51 -6.04
N ALA A 47 11.00 8.09 -5.78
CA ALA A 47 11.93 7.65 -6.82
C ALA A 47 11.40 6.42 -7.58
N PHE A 48 10.77 5.45 -6.89
CA PHE A 48 10.12 4.30 -7.52
C PHE A 48 8.93 4.71 -8.39
N LEU A 49 8.10 5.66 -7.93
CA LEU A 49 6.99 6.21 -8.70
C LEU A 49 7.49 6.96 -9.94
N VAL A 50 8.47 7.84 -9.77
CA VAL A 50 9.11 8.58 -10.86
C VAL A 50 9.74 7.62 -11.87
N SER A 51 10.38 6.55 -11.41
CA SER A 51 10.87 5.50 -12.30
C SER A 51 9.74 4.86 -13.11
N GLY A 52 8.58 4.58 -12.50
CA GLY A 52 7.40 4.06 -13.20
C GLY A 52 6.88 5.05 -14.24
N MET A 53 6.74 6.32 -13.87
CA MET A 53 6.28 7.40 -14.76
C MET A 53 7.20 7.60 -15.96
N ILE A 54 8.52 7.56 -15.76
CA ILE A 54 9.51 7.65 -16.85
C ILE A 54 9.36 6.45 -17.80
N HIS A 55 9.10 5.24 -17.27
CA HIS A 55 8.93 4.04 -18.08
C HIS A 55 7.58 3.97 -18.81
N ASN A 56 6.55 4.69 -18.35
CA ASN A 56 5.25 4.77 -19.02
C ASN A 56 5.42 5.34 -20.45
N GLY A 57 6.38 6.25 -20.64
CA GLY A 57 6.80 6.69 -21.98
C GLY A 57 5.85 7.71 -22.64
N GLY A 58 5.13 8.49 -21.83
CA GLY A 58 4.10 9.45 -22.28
C GLY A 58 2.71 8.98 -21.85
N ASN A 59 1.74 9.90 -21.72
CA ASN A 59 0.40 9.73 -21.10
C ASN A 59 -0.42 8.52 -21.58
N ARG A 60 0.04 7.29 -21.36
CA ARG A 60 -0.65 6.05 -21.67
C ARG A 60 -1.28 5.56 -20.40
N LYS A 61 -2.53 5.13 -20.52
CA LYS A 61 -3.29 4.54 -19.43
C LYS A 61 -4.09 3.40 -20.00
N TYR A 62 -3.74 2.19 -19.58
CA TYR A 62 -4.38 0.98 -20.03
C TYR A 62 -5.52 0.60 -19.10
N ILE A 63 -6.61 0.10 -19.67
CA ILE A 63 -7.68 -0.54 -18.91
C ILE A 63 -7.86 -1.98 -19.41
N PRO A 64 -8.08 -2.96 -18.53
CA PRO A 64 -8.36 -4.33 -18.95
C PRO A 64 -9.73 -4.40 -19.62
N VAL A 65 -9.83 -5.13 -20.73
CA VAL A 65 -11.08 -5.37 -21.46
C VAL A 65 -11.24 -6.86 -21.77
N ASN A 66 -12.47 -7.25 -22.12
CA ASN A 66 -12.74 -8.62 -22.56
C ASN A 66 -12.09 -8.84 -23.95
N PRO A 67 -11.20 -9.85 -24.10
CA PRO A 67 -10.54 -10.13 -25.39
C PRO A 67 -11.53 -10.37 -26.53
N ASN A 68 -12.65 -11.05 -26.27
CA ASN A 68 -13.65 -11.38 -27.28
C ASN A 68 -14.37 -10.13 -27.80
N GLU A 69 -14.59 -9.14 -26.93
CA GLU A 69 -15.24 -7.88 -27.29
C GLU A 69 -14.28 -7.00 -28.09
N LEU A 70 -13.02 -6.90 -27.66
CA LEU A 70 -11.98 -6.19 -28.39
C LEU A 70 -11.82 -6.77 -29.81
N HIS A 71 -11.85 -8.11 -29.94
CA HIS A 71 -11.83 -8.78 -31.24
C HIS A 71 -12.94 -8.33 -32.18
N SER A 72 -14.17 -8.24 -31.67
CA SER A 72 -15.32 -7.83 -32.48
C SER A 72 -15.20 -6.38 -32.98
N LEU A 73 -14.54 -5.50 -32.23
CA LEU A 73 -14.41 -4.09 -32.58
C LEU A 73 -13.25 -3.83 -33.53
N VAL A 74 -12.10 -4.45 -33.31
CA VAL A 74 -10.96 -4.32 -34.23
C VAL A 74 -11.28 -4.95 -35.59
N SER A 75 -12.00 -6.08 -35.62
CA SER A 75 -12.40 -6.73 -36.88
C SER A 75 -13.45 -5.92 -37.67
N GLN A 76 -14.30 -5.14 -37.00
CA GLN A 76 -15.20 -4.20 -37.69
C GLN A 76 -14.48 -2.97 -38.25
N SER A 77 -13.47 -2.46 -37.51
CA SER A 77 -12.68 -1.30 -37.92
C SER A 77 -11.77 -1.61 -39.11
N ASN A 78 -11.12 -2.78 -39.10
CA ASN A 78 -10.16 -3.18 -40.12
C ASN A 78 -10.80 -4.20 -41.07
N LYS A 79 -11.25 -3.76 -42.25
CA LYS A 79 -11.66 -4.64 -43.37
C LYS A 79 -10.49 -5.46 -43.98
N VAL A 80 -9.56 -5.95 -43.15
CA VAL A 80 -8.35 -6.64 -43.60
C VAL A 80 -8.37 -8.08 -43.06
N SER A 81 -8.46 -9.04 -43.97
CA SER A 81 -8.78 -10.45 -43.70
C SER A 81 -7.61 -11.32 -43.22
N SER A 82 -6.45 -10.76 -42.84
CA SER A 82 -5.22 -11.56 -42.75
C SER A 82 -4.84 -12.07 -41.35
N ASN A 83 -5.45 -11.59 -40.26
CA ASN A 83 -4.97 -11.89 -38.90
C ASN A 83 -6.02 -12.47 -37.92
N GLU A 84 -7.14 -13.04 -38.41
CA GLU A 84 -8.16 -13.66 -37.53
C GLU A 84 -7.59 -14.79 -36.65
N ALA A 85 -6.60 -15.53 -37.16
CA ALA A 85 -5.99 -16.65 -36.42
C ALA A 85 -5.19 -16.19 -35.18
N GLU A 86 -4.52 -15.04 -35.26
CA GLU A 86 -3.65 -14.54 -34.18
C GLU A 86 -4.46 -14.05 -32.97
N MET A 87 -5.61 -13.45 -33.27
CA MET A 87 -6.45 -12.79 -32.29
C MET A 87 -7.36 -13.77 -31.51
N SER A 88 -7.59 -14.98 -32.06
CA SER A 88 -8.23 -16.09 -31.34
C SER A 88 -7.43 -16.61 -30.14
N SER A 89 -6.13 -16.28 -30.05
CA SER A 89 -5.24 -16.70 -28.96
C SER A 89 -5.18 -15.70 -27.79
N CYS A 90 -5.97 -14.64 -27.85
CA CYS A 90 -5.95 -13.54 -26.88
C CYS A 90 -6.52 -13.96 -25.51
N ILE A 91 -5.68 -13.97 -24.47
CA ILE A 91 -6.09 -14.34 -23.11
C ILE A 91 -6.45 -13.10 -22.30
N ARG A 92 -5.69 -12.02 -22.50
CA ARG A 92 -5.92 -10.73 -21.85
C ARG A 92 -5.82 -9.64 -22.90
N ALA A 93 -6.66 -8.64 -22.74
CA ALA A 93 -6.71 -7.50 -23.64
C ALA A 93 -6.69 -6.20 -22.82
N TYR A 94 -6.02 -5.20 -23.35
CA TYR A 94 -5.91 -3.88 -22.76
C TYR A 94 -6.17 -2.81 -23.81
N VAL A 95 -6.78 -1.70 -23.40
CA VAL A 95 -7.04 -0.55 -24.26
C VAL A 95 -6.41 0.68 -23.65
N ASN A 96 -5.71 1.49 -24.46
CA ASN A 96 -5.19 2.78 -24.06
C ASN A 96 -6.30 3.84 -24.10
N VAL A 97 -6.70 4.37 -22.94
CA VAL A 97 -7.80 5.35 -22.87
C VAL A 97 -7.43 6.73 -23.43
N HIS A 98 -6.14 6.97 -23.63
CA HIS A 98 -5.64 8.20 -24.23
C HIS A 98 -5.39 8.11 -25.73
N SER A 99 -5.60 6.95 -26.36
CA SER A 99 -5.51 6.87 -27.82
C SER A 99 -6.77 7.46 -28.47
N SER A 100 -6.61 8.28 -29.50
CA SER A 100 -7.74 8.92 -30.17
C SER A 100 -8.45 7.98 -31.13
N THR A 101 -7.73 7.00 -31.70
CA THR A 101 -8.27 5.97 -32.60
C THR A 101 -7.76 4.57 -32.24
N SER A 102 -8.41 3.55 -32.80
CA SER A 102 -7.99 2.14 -32.74
C SER A 102 -6.74 1.84 -33.57
N GLU A 103 -6.39 2.73 -34.49
CA GLU A 103 -5.27 2.58 -35.44
C GLU A 103 -3.93 3.06 -34.87
N GLU A 104 -3.94 3.81 -33.76
CA GLU A 104 -2.73 4.26 -33.10
C GLU A 104 -1.90 3.09 -32.53
N ASP A 105 -0.58 3.24 -32.58
CA ASP A 105 0.35 2.27 -31.99
C ASP A 105 0.02 2.05 -30.50
N LEU A 106 -0.18 0.78 -30.13
CA LEU A 106 -0.53 0.36 -28.77
C LEU A 106 -1.87 0.93 -28.26
N ALA A 107 -2.77 1.35 -29.14
CA ALA A 107 -4.16 1.70 -28.80
C ALA A 107 -4.89 0.50 -28.16
N ALA A 108 -4.68 -0.68 -28.74
CA ALA A 108 -5.17 -1.95 -28.24
C ALA A 108 -4.00 -2.93 -28.11
N VAL A 109 -3.92 -3.62 -26.98
CA VAL A 109 -2.90 -4.64 -26.72
C VAL A 109 -3.57 -5.96 -26.42
N CYS A 110 -3.29 -6.95 -27.24
CA CYS A 110 -3.68 -8.34 -27.01
C CYS A 110 -2.50 -9.14 -26.45
N CYS A 111 -2.75 -9.90 -25.38
CA CYS A 111 -1.78 -10.74 -24.70
C CYS A 111 -2.15 -12.21 -24.88
N GLY A 112 -1.39 -12.91 -25.73
CA GLY A 112 -1.55 -14.34 -25.99
C GLY A 112 -0.70 -15.24 -25.08
N ASN A 113 -0.81 -16.56 -25.31
CA ASN A 113 0.02 -17.59 -24.65
C ASN A 113 1.42 -17.72 -25.25
N PHE A 114 1.63 -17.23 -26.48
CA PHE A 114 2.89 -17.40 -27.19
C PHE A 114 3.94 -16.42 -26.65
N GLY A 115 4.80 -16.96 -25.79
CA GLY A 115 5.90 -16.23 -25.18
C GLY A 115 6.95 -15.76 -26.19
N ASP A 116 7.47 -14.58 -25.92
CA ASP A 116 8.88 -14.22 -26.09
C ASP A 116 9.53 -14.58 -27.44
N ARG A 117 8.85 -14.38 -28.57
CA ARG A 117 9.60 -14.13 -29.82
C ARG A 117 10.17 -12.72 -29.73
N MET A 118 11.33 -12.63 -29.08
CA MET A 118 12.15 -11.42 -28.99
C MET A 118 12.60 -11.01 -30.40
N ASN A 119 11.84 -10.12 -31.04
CA ASN A 119 12.39 -9.17 -31.98
C ASN A 119 12.28 -7.76 -31.39
N THR A 120 13.21 -6.91 -31.80
CA THR A 120 13.78 -5.84 -30.98
C THR A 120 13.21 -4.47 -31.33
N THR A 121 11.92 -4.24 -31.08
CA THR A 121 11.37 -2.88 -31.07
C THR A 121 10.97 -2.45 -29.66
N ASN A 122 11.10 -1.15 -29.35
CA ASN A 122 10.73 -0.60 -28.04
C ASN A 122 9.25 -0.85 -27.71
N ASN A 123 8.38 -0.86 -28.74
CA ASN A 123 6.95 -1.11 -28.59
C ASN A 123 6.66 -2.58 -28.25
N GLU A 124 7.35 -3.54 -28.90
CA GLU A 124 7.24 -4.96 -28.55
C GLU A 124 7.70 -5.24 -27.12
N GLN A 125 8.79 -4.59 -26.68
CA GLN A 125 9.26 -4.71 -25.30
C GLN A 125 8.23 -4.14 -24.30
N TYR A 126 7.62 -2.99 -24.63
CA TYR A 126 6.57 -2.39 -23.80
C TYR A 126 5.35 -3.31 -23.69
N GLN A 127 4.87 -3.83 -24.82
CA GLN A 127 3.76 -4.78 -24.87
C GLN A 127 4.08 -6.07 -24.10
N SER A 128 5.29 -6.63 -24.27
CA SER A 128 5.74 -7.80 -23.54
C SER A 128 5.73 -7.55 -22.02
N ASN A 129 6.22 -6.39 -21.57
CA ASN A 129 6.21 -6.03 -20.16
C ASN A 129 4.80 -5.74 -19.61
N LEU A 130 3.87 -5.25 -20.44
CA LEU A 130 2.46 -5.07 -20.07
C LEU A 130 1.75 -6.43 -19.90
N CYS A 131 1.94 -7.35 -20.86
CA CYS A 131 1.32 -8.68 -20.87
C CYS A 131 1.92 -9.65 -19.85
N HIS A 132 3.24 -9.58 -19.71
CA HIS A 132 4.08 -10.41 -18.86
C HIS A 132 4.97 -9.52 -17.99
N PRO A 133 4.38 -8.80 -17.02
CA PRO A 133 5.17 -7.99 -16.08
C PRO A 133 6.27 -8.85 -15.47
N ARG A 134 7.50 -8.34 -15.44
CA ARG A 134 8.63 -8.99 -14.78
C ARG A 134 9.07 -8.15 -13.59
N MET A 135 9.51 -8.82 -12.52
CA MET A 135 10.15 -8.12 -11.41
C MET A 135 11.49 -7.55 -11.90
N PRO A 136 11.74 -6.23 -11.84
CA PRO A 136 12.91 -5.60 -12.42
C PRO A 136 14.21 -6.05 -11.76
N VAL A 137 14.16 -6.41 -10.47
CA VAL A 137 15.34 -6.87 -9.72
C VAL A 137 15.61 -8.37 -9.95
N LEU A 138 14.56 -9.19 -10.05
CA LEU A 138 14.70 -10.65 -10.08
C LEU A 138 14.51 -11.25 -11.49
N GLY A 139 13.96 -10.50 -12.45
CA GLY A 139 13.53 -10.99 -13.75
C GLY A 139 12.38 -12.01 -13.69
N VAL A 140 11.88 -12.34 -12.49
CA VAL A 140 10.88 -13.39 -12.28
C VAL A 140 9.48 -12.85 -12.58
N PRO A 141 8.63 -13.59 -13.31
CA PRO A 141 7.25 -13.19 -13.54
C PRO A 141 6.39 -13.35 -12.27
N PRO A 142 5.38 -12.49 -12.04
CA PRO A 142 4.64 -12.42 -10.78
C PRO A 142 3.80 -13.67 -10.50
N HIS A 143 3.42 -14.45 -11.51
CA HIS A 143 2.74 -15.73 -11.29
C HIS A 143 3.62 -16.75 -10.55
N ARG A 144 4.96 -16.60 -10.60
CA ARG A 144 5.89 -17.42 -9.82
C ARG A 144 6.15 -16.87 -8.42
N VAL A 145 5.67 -15.66 -8.12
CA VAL A 145 5.89 -15.02 -6.83
C VAL A 145 4.59 -15.09 -6.01
N PRO A 146 4.59 -15.83 -4.89
CA PRO A 146 3.41 -15.92 -4.03
C PRO A 146 2.85 -14.54 -3.68
N PHE A 147 1.53 -14.40 -3.77
CA PHE A 147 0.78 -13.17 -3.46
C PHE A 147 0.91 -11.99 -4.44
N ALA A 148 1.83 -12.02 -5.42
CA ALA A 148 2.00 -10.88 -6.33
C ALA A 148 0.74 -10.61 -7.19
N LEU A 149 0.14 -11.65 -7.76
CA LEU A 149 -1.12 -11.53 -8.52
C LEU A 149 -2.35 -11.24 -7.65
N ARG A 150 -2.23 -11.48 -6.35
CA ARG A 150 -3.33 -11.39 -5.38
C ARG A 150 -3.58 -9.96 -4.94
N LEU A 151 -2.53 -9.14 -4.88
CA LEU A 151 -2.63 -7.74 -4.49
C LEU A 151 -3.62 -6.95 -5.36
N THR A 152 -3.81 -7.26 -6.64
CA THR A 152 -4.77 -6.52 -7.48
C THR A 152 -6.23 -6.67 -7.03
N ARG A 153 -6.56 -7.66 -6.18
CA ARG A 153 -7.90 -7.84 -5.62
C ARG A 153 -8.09 -6.95 -4.39
N PRO A 154 -9.17 -6.14 -4.30
CA PRO A 154 -9.36 -5.18 -3.19
C PRO A 154 -9.29 -5.79 -1.79
N VAL A 155 -9.94 -6.94 -1.57
CA VAL A 155 -9.93 -7.64 -0.27
C VAL A 155 -8.50 -8.05 0.12
N GLU A 156 -7.73 -8.51 -0.87
CA GLU A 156 -6.37 -8.98 -0.65
C GLU A 156 -5.42 -7.80 -0.47
N ALA A 157 -5.64 -6.68 -1.16
CA ALA A 157 -4.94 -5.41 -0.92
C ALA A 157 -5.13 -4.88 0.51
N TRP A 158 -6.25 -5.21 1.17
CA TRP A 158 -6.49 -4.86 2.57
C TRP A 158 -5.85 -5.83 3.56
N VAL A 159 -5.92 -7.13 3.28
CA VAL A 159 -5.49 -8.17 4.23
C VAL A 159 -3.98 -8.42 4.14
N LEU A 160 -3.40 -8.41 2.93
CA LEU A 160 -1.99 -8.75 2.72
C LEU A 160 -1.01 -7.79 3.43
N PRO A 161 -1.23 -6.46 3.47
CA PRO A 161 -0.43 -5.57 4.31
C PRO A 161 -0.39 -5.94 5.79
N LEU A 162 -1.45 -6.56 6.30
CA LEU A 162 -1.58 -6.98 7.69
C LEU A 162 -1.02 -8.40 7.95
N LEU A 163 -0.71 -9.15 6.89
CA LEU A 163 -0.23 -10.54 6.99
C LEU A 163 0.96 -10.72 7.95
N PRO A 164 2.00 -9.87 7.91
CA PRO A 164 3.12 -10.03 8.85
C PRO A 164 2.70 -9.87 10.31
N ILE A 165 1.70 -9.04 10.60
CA ILE A 165 1.19 -8.82 11.96
C ILE A 165 0.30 -9.98 12.40
N PHE A 166 -0.52 -10.53 11.49
CA PHE A 166 -1.27 -11.75 11.75
C PHE A 166 -0.36 -12.91 12.10
N ILE A 167 0.71 -13.12 11.33
CA ILE A 167 1.69 -14.18 11.61
C ILE A 167 2.38 -13.96 12.97
N ARG A 168 2.68 -12.70 13.31
CA ARG A 168 3.24 -12.32 14.62
C ARG A 168 2.28 -12.67 15.75
N LEU A 169 1.02 -12.31 15.61
CA LEU A 169 -0.02 -12.60 16.59
C LEU A 169 -0.20 -14.11 16.78
N ILE A 170 -0.27 -14.87 15.68
CA ILE A 170 -0.38 -16.33 15.70
C ILE A 170 0.79 -16.94 16.47
N TYR A 171 2.01 -16.50 16.20
CA TYR A 171 3.18 -16.99 16.93
C TYR A 171 3.15 -16.65 18.41
N GLN A 172 2.80 -15.41 18.78
CA GLN A 172 2.67 -15.02 20.19
C GLN A 172 1.61 -15.86 20.91
N LEU A 173 0.48 -16.15 20.26
CA LEU A 173 -0.56 -17.03 20.79
C LEU A 173 -0.08 -18.48 20.91
N MET A 174 0.62 -19.01 19.91
CA MET A 174 1.21 -20.35 19.97
C MET A 174 2.21 -20.47 21.11
N MET A 175 3.10 -19.49 21.29
CA MET A 175 4.07 -19.46 22.38
C MET A 175 3.39 -19.39 23.75
N LEU A 176 2.29 -18.65 23.88
CA LEU A 176 1.47 -18.62 25.10
C LEU A 176 0.81 -19.98 25.38
N ILE A 177 0.30 -20.67 24.36
CA ILE A 177 -0.32 -22.00 24.51
C ILE A 177 0.73 -23.04 24.92
N VAL A 178 1.90 -23.03 24.27
CA VAL A 178 3.00 -23.96 24.58
C VAL A 178 3.53 -23.72 25.99
N SER A 179 3.69 -22.47 26.42
CA SER A 179 4.16 -22.15 27.78
C SER A 179 3.17 -22.60 28.85
N ARG A 180 1.86 -22.44 28.61
CA ARG A 180 0.80 -22.97 29.50
C ARG A 180 0.84 -24.50 29.60
N ARG A 181 1.02 -25.21 28.48
CA ARG A 181 1.07 -26.69 28.46
C ARG A 181 2.26 -27.26 29.21
N ARG A 182 3.40 -26.57 29.21
CA ARG A 182 4.61 -27.03 29.93
C ARG A 182 4.50 -26.93 31.45
N GLY A 183 3.37 -26.47 31.99
CA GLY A 183 3.15 -26.43 33.44
C GLY A 183 4.12 -25.52 34.18
N SER A 184 4.80 -24.61 33.47
CA SER A 184 5.78 -23.71 34.05
C SER A 184 5.02 -22.67 34.87
N LYS A 185 4.81 -22.97 36.16
CA LYS A 185 4.15 -22.08 37.13
C LYS A 185 4.86 -20.73 37.25
N GLU A 186 6.14 -20.64 36.89
CA GLU A 186 6.91 -19.40 36.83
C GLU A 186 6.53 -18.48 35.65
N VAL A 187 5.92 -18.99 34.58
CA VAL A 187 5.54 -18.15 33.42
C VAL A 187 4.19 -17.48 33.62
N ALA A 188 3.33 -18.00 34.51
CA ALA A 188 2.00 -17.46 34.77
C ALA A 188 2.01 -16.06 35.41
N SER A 189 3.11 -15.66 36.06
CA SER A 189 3.32 -14.30 36.60
C SER A 189 4.00 -13.35 35.62
N SER A 190 4.46 -13.82 34.45
CA SER A 190 5.15 -12.95 33.48
C SER A 190 4.15 -12.05 32.75
N SER A 191 3.90 -10.87 33.32
CA SER A 191 3.14 -9.76 32.73
C SER A 191 3.56 -9.45 31.28
N SER A 192 4.82 -9.73 30.94
CA SER A 192 5.42 -9.52 29.62
C SER A 192 4.70 -10.23 28.47
N GLY A 193 4.30 -11.51 28.62
CA GLY A 193 3.68 -12.27 27.53
C GLY A 193 2.30 -11.72 27.13
N SER A 194 1.48 -11.42 28.12
CA SER A 194 0.15 -10.82 27.93
C SER A 194 0.25 -9.39 27.35
N GLN A 195 1.23 -8.62 27.81
CA GLN A 195 1.48 -7.27 27.31
C GLN A 195 1.90 -7.26 25.83
N SER A 196 2.73 -8.23 25.42
CA SER A 196 3.16 -8.37 24.01
C SER A 196 1.98 -8.65 23.07
N ILE A 197 1.09 -9.59 23.44
CA ILE A 197 -0.13 -9.90 22.66
C ILE A 197 -1.06 -8.70 22.60
N THR A 198 -1.30 -8.05 23.74
CA THR A 198 -2.18 -6.86 23.83
C THR A 198 -1.65 -5.74 22.94
N THR A 199 -0.33 -5.54 22.90
CA THR A 199 0.32 -4.54 22.04
C THR A 199 0.13 -4.86 20.57
N THR A 200 0.36 -6.11 20.16
CA THR A 200 0.12 -6.55 18.77
C THR A 200 -1.35 -6.39 18.36
N LEU A 201 -2.29 -6.69 19.24
CA LEU A 201 -3.73 -6.49 18.99
C LEU A 201 -4.10 -5.02 18.84
N ARG A 202 -3.58 -4.13 19.70
CA ARG A 202 -3.81 -2.68 19.58
C ARG A 202 -3.27 -2.14 18.26
N ARG A 203 -2.09 -2.62 17.82
CA ARG A 203 -1.52 -2.27 16.51
C ARG A 203 -2.38 -2.77 15.37
N LEU A 204 -2.80 -4.02 15.42
CA LEU A 204 -3.69 -4.59 14.40
C LEU A 204 -4.99 -3.77 14.30
N LEU A 205 -5.60 -3.42 15.42
CA LEU A 205 -6.78 -2.57 15.46
C LEU A 205 -6.49 -1.18 14.90
N PHE A 206 -5.37 -0.55 15.30
CA PHE A 206 -4.96 0.74 14.78
C PHE A 206 -4.77 0.72 13.26
N TYR A 207 -4.07 -0.28 12.71
CA TYR A 207 -3.88 -0.40 11.27
C TYR A 207 -5.19 -0.72 10.56
N PHE A 208 -6.05 -1.57 11.13
CA PHE A 208 -7.37 -1.83 10.57
C PHE A 208 -8.19 -0.53 10.48
N LEU A 209 -8.24 0.26 11.56
CA LEU A 209 -8.92 1.56 11.56
C LEU A 209 -8.29 2.53 10.58
N LEU A 210 -6.96 2.55 10.47
CA LEU A 210 -6.24 3.42 9.53
C LEU A 210 -6.51 3.03 8.07
N LEU A 211 -6.51 1.74 7.75
CA LEU A 211 -6.83 1.21 6.42
C LEU A 211 -8.28 1.51 6.05
N ASN A 212 -9.21 1.35 7.00
CA ASN A 212 -10.61 1.70 6.81
C ASN A 212 -10.77 3.21 6.63
N PHE A 213 -10.25 4.03 7.54
CA PHE A 213 -10.33 5.50 7.42
C PHE A 213 -9.81 5.96 6.06
N ARG A 214 -8.73 5.37 5.54
CA ARG A 214 -8.22 5.71 4.21
C ARG A 214 -9.07 5.18 3.08
N GLY A 215 -9.53 3.94 3.15
CA GLY A 215 -10.42 3.37 2.13
C GLY A 215 -11.75 4.13 2.04
N TRP A 216 -12.36 4.45 3.18
CA TRP A 216 -13.63 5.16 3.21
C TRP A 216 -13.44 6.67 2.97
N CYS A 217 -12.56 7.35 3.70
CA CYS A 217 -12.44 8.81 3.61
C CYS A 217 -11.64 9.28 2.40
N LEU A 218 -10.57 8.59 1.99
CA LEU A 218 -9.80 9.04 0.81
C LEU A 218 -10.42 8.53 -0.48
N TYR A 219 -10.76 7.25 -0.58
CA TYR A 219 -11.26 6.72 -1.85
C TYR A 219 -12.70 7.15 -2.11
N ILE A 220 -13.63 6.89 -1.19
CA ILE A 220 -15.03 7.31 -1.43
C ILE A 220 -15.14 8.83 -1.36
N GLY A 221 -14.42 9.45 -0.42
CA GLY A 221 -14.41 10.91 -0.27
C GLY A 221 -13.79 11.63 -1.45
N ALA A 222 -12.67 11.17 -2.01
CA ALA A 222 -12.06 11.82 -3.19
C ALA A 222 -12.88 11.59 -4.45
N ASN A 223 -13.44 10.40 -4.66
CA ASN A 223 -14.34 10.16 -5.79
C ASN A 223 -15.58 11.06 -5.68
N ALA A 224 -16.17 11.17 -4.48
CA ALA A 224 -17.28 12.10 -4.25
C ALA A 224 -16.86 13.56 -4.46
N LEU A 225 -15.69 13.98 -3.97
CA LEU A 225 -15.18 15.34 -4.19
C LEU A 225 -14.95 15.63 -5.67
N GLU A 226 -14.42 14.67 -6.41
CA GLU A 226 -14.23 14.77 -7.85
C GLU A 226 -15.58 14.95 -8.54
N ASP A 227 -16.54 14.06 -8.27
CA ASP A 227 -17.86 14.04 -8.89
C ASP A 227 -18.72 15.27 -8.55
N TYR A 228 -18.66 15.73 -7.31
CA TYR A 228 -19.56 16.78 -6.80
C TYR A 228 -18.96 18.18 -6.78
N VAL A 229 -17.63 18.31 -6.80
CA VAL A 229 -16.96 19.61 -6.67
C VAL A 229 -16.07 19.88 -7.87
N ILE A 230 -15.12 18.98 -8.16
CA ILE A 230 -14.08 19.26 -9.16
C ILE A 230 -14.66 19.24 -10.58
N LEU A 231 -15.39 18.19 -10.95
CA LEU A 231 -15.99 18.06 -12.28
C LEU A 231 -16.99 19.18 -12.57
N PRO A 232 -17.95 19.50 -11.68
CA PRO A 232 -18.85 20.63 -11.90
C PRO A 232 -18.13 21.97 -12.01
N TRP A 233 -17.11 22.19 -11.19
CA TRP A 233 -16.37 23.45 -11.23
C TRP A 233 -15.56 23.62 -12.51
N LEU A 234 -14.90 22.56 -13.00
CA LEU A 234 -14.08 22.61 -14.21
C LEU A 234 -14.91 22.62 -15.50
N THR A 235 -16.01 21.89 -15.53
CA THR A 235 -16.83 21.76 -16.75
C THR A 235 -17.95 22.79 -16.83
N GLY A 236 -18.27 23.48 -15.73
CA GLY A 236 -19.44 24.36 -15.62
C GLY A 236 -20.77 23.61 -15.59
N ASN A 237 -20.77 22.28 -15.68
CA ASN A 237 -21.96 21.44 -15.65
C ASN A 237 -22.29 21.04 -14.22
N THR A 238 -23.43 21.48 -13.70
CA THR A 238 -23.94 20.99 -12.41
C THR A 238 -24.34 19.52 -12.55
N VAL A 239 -23.50 18.61 -12.07
CA VAL A 239 -23.79 17.17 -12.06
C VAL A 239 -25.04 16.94 -11.21
N VAL A 240 -26.13 16.52 -11.85
CA VAL A 240 -27.36 16.11 -11.18
C VAL A 240 -27.06 14.80 -10.43
N SER A 241 -27.23 14.83 -9.11
CA SER A 241 -26.82 13.76 -8.19
C SER A 241 -27.26 12.34 -8.65
N PRO A 242 -26.36 11.33 -8.64
CA PRO A 242 -26.70 9.94 -8.99
C PRO A 242 -27.60 9.24 -7.96
N LEU A 243 -27.87 9.90 -6.82
CA LEU A 243 -28.84 9.47 -5.81
C LEU A 243 -30.26 10.02 -6.08
N ARG A 244 -30.59 10.33 -7.34
CA ARG A 244 -31.97 10.64 -7.73
C ARG A 244 -32.76 9.35 -7.82
N THR A 245 -33.38 8.93 -6.71
CA THR A 245 -34.31 7.80 -6.63
C THR A 245 -35.66 8.04 -7.32
N ASN A 246 -35.79 9.07 -8.15
CA ASN A 246 -37.04 9.38 -8.84
C ASN A 246 -36.87 9.28 -10.36
N PRO A 247 -37.44 8.24 -11.00
CA PRO A 247 -37.50 8.08 -12.44
C PRO A 247 -38.74 8.82 -12.94
N MET A 248 -38.73 10.15 -12.96
CA MET A 248 -39.73 10.95 -13.67
C MET A 248 -39.29 12.42 -13.68
N SER A 249 -38.51 12.78 -14.69
CA SER A 249 -38.26 14.19 -15.05
C SER A 249 -37.53 14.18 -16.40
N ASP A 250 -38.30 13.90 -17.45
CA ASP A 250 -37.94 14.19 -18.84
C ASP A 250 -37.89 15.71 -19.01
N VAL A 251 -36.81 16.33 -18.51
CA VAL A 251 -36.45 17.71 -18.85
C VAL A 251 -35.16 17.60 -19.62
N GLU A 252 -35.34 17.55 -20.94
CA GLU A 252 -34.33 17.68 -21.98
C GLU A 252 -33.46 18.91 -21.70
N HIS A 253 -32.26 18.69 -21.17
CA HIS A 253 -31.20 19.68 -21.25
C HIS A 253 -30.46 19.51 -22.59
N GLU A 254 -31.13 19.87 -23.69
CA GLU A 254 -30.54 20.06 -25.01
C GLU A 254 -29.77 21.40 -25.10
N LEU A 255 -28.78 21.61 -24.24
CA LEU A 255 -27.93 22.80 -24.35
C LEU A 255 -26.46 22.41 -24.15
N TYR A 256 -25.89 21.76 -25.16
CA TYR A 256 -24.58 22.06 -25.77
C TYR A 256 -24.27 20.99 -26.84
N SER A 257 -24.40 21.37 -28.12
CA SER A 257 -23.95 20.59 -29.28
C SER A 257 -22.43 20.68 -29.48
N SER A 258 -21.64 20.55 -28.41
CA SER A 258 -20.22 20.25 -28.56
C SER A 258 -20.11 18.75 -28.70
N THR A 259 -19.72 18.28 -29.88
CA THR A 259 -19.30 16.90 -30.19
C THR A 259 -18.75 16.23 -28.92
N GLU A 260 -19.56 15.39 -28.27
CA GLU A 260 -19.07 14.59 -27.16
C GLU A 260 -17.84 13.83 -27.67
N PRO A 261 -16.71 13.86 -26.94
CA PRO A 261 -15.52 13.13 -27.38
C PRO A 261 -15.90 11.65 -27.55
N SER A 262 -15.98 11.21 -28.79
CA SER A 262 -16.32 9.83 -29.13
C SER A 262 -15.10 8.97 -28.89
N CYS A 263 -15.03 8.30 -27.75
CA CYS A 263 -13.94 7.35 -27.52
C CYS A 263 -14.23 6.08 -28.30
N TRP A 264 -13.31 5.68 -29.16
CA TRP A 264 -13.45 4.53 -30.05
C TRP A 264 -13.66 3.20 -29.29
N TYR A 265 -13.25 3.14 -28.03
CA TYR A 265 -13.37 1.96 -27.17
C TYR A 265 -14.66 1.88 -26.35
N LYS A 266 -15.56 2.87 -26.47
CA LYS A 266 -16.81 2.96 -25.71
C LYS A 266 -17.66 1.69 -25.81
N ASP A 267 -17.74 1.11 -27.00
CA ASP A 267 -18.53 -0.10 -27.25
C ASP A 267 -17.92 -1.34 -26.59
N VAL A 268 -16.58 -1.41 -26.47
CA VAL A 268 -15.91 -2.49 -25.72
C VAL A 268 -16.34 -2.43 -24.25
N LEU A 269 -16.34 -1.23 -23.68
CA LEU A 269 -16.63 -1.05 -22.26
C LEU A 269 -18.09 -1.26 -21.93
N LYS A 270 -19.00 -0.89 -22.83
CA LYS A 270 -20.43 -1.13 -22.66
C LYS A 270 -20.74 -2.62 -22.57
N ALA A 271 -20.03 -3.45 -23.34
CA ALA A 271 -20.17 -4.90 -23.28
C ALA A 271 -19.60 -5.46 -21.96
N HIS A 272 -18.39 -5.04 -21.57
CA HIS A 272 -17.75 -5.48 -20.33
C HIS A 272 -18.54 -5.08 -19.06
N HIS A 273 -19.13 -3.88 -19.05
CA HIS A 273 -19.83 -3.30 -17.89
C HIS A 273 -21.34 -3.24 -18.07
N LYS A 274 -21.91 -4.09 -18.92
CA LYS A 274 -23.35 -4.07 -19.27
C LYS A 274 -24.26 -3.94 -18.04
N LEU A 275 -23.96 -4.66 -16.95
CA LEU A 275 -24.73 -4.60 -15.69
C LEU A 275 -24.57 -3.31 -14.87
N ALA A 276 -23.41 -2.65 -14.93
CA ALA A 276 -23.14 -1.41 -14.19
C ALA A 276 -23.62 -0.17 -14.96
N THR A 277 -23.49 -0.22 -16.29
CA THR A 277 -23.80 0.91 -17.18
C THR A 277 -25.31 1.05 -17.42
N GLU A 278 -26.05 -0.07 -17.49
CA GLU A 278 -27.52 -0.07 -17.67
C GLU A 278 -28.28 0.61 -16.52
N ARG A 279 -27.70 0.71 -15.31
CA ARG A 279 -28.38 1.30 -14.15
C ARG A 279 -28.13 2.79 -13.94
N VAL A 280 -27.05 3.35 -14.48
CA VAL A 280 -26.57 4.70 -14.09
C VAL A 280 -26.66 5.72 -15.23
N GLY A 281 -26.97 5.30 -16.47
CA GLY A 281 -27.16 6.24 -17.58
C GLY A 281 -25.91 7.06 -17.94
N HIS A 282 -24.73 6.69 -17.44
CA HIS A 282 -23.47 7.32 -17.81
C HIS A 282 -22.99 6.76 -19.15
N TYR A 283 -23.34 7.45 -20.23
CA TYR A 283 -22.91 7.13 -21.60
C TYR A 283 -21.55 7.76 -21.96
N GLY A 284 -20.91 8.49 -21.05
CA GLY A 284 -19.56 9.04 -21.25
C GLY A 284 -18.51 7.93 -21.29
N CYS A 285 -17.38 8.17 -21.96
CA CYS A 285 -16.27 7.21 -22.02
C CYS A 285 -15.84 6.80 -20.61
N TYR A 286 -16.04 5.54 -20.25
CA TYR A 286 -15.57 4.99 -18.98
C TYR A 286 -14.05 4.82 -19.02
N GLY A 287 -13.35 5.11 -17.92
CA GLY A 287 -11.91 5.41 -17.95
C GLY A 287 -11.67 6.89 -18.14
N ARG A 288 -12.02 7.68 -17.11
CA ARG A 288 -11.82 9.13 -17.11
C ARG A 288 -10.35 9.46 -17.42
N PRO A 289 -10.06 10.62 -18.06
CA PRO A 289 -8.69 11.12 -18.25
C PRO A 289 -7.92 11.20 -16.93
N PHE A 290 -8.66 11.33 -15.83
CA PHE A 290 -8.17 11.32 -14.47
C PHE A 290 -9.09 10.45 -13.62
N ASP A 291 -8.57 9.39 -13.01
CA ASP A 291 -9.32 8.53 -12.09
C ASP A 291 -8.61 8.46 -10.74
N PHE A 292 -9.19 9.12 -9.73
CA PHE A 292 -8.68 9.07 -8.34
C PHE A 292 -8.94 7.71 -7.67
N SER A 293 -9.85 6.92 -8.23
CA SER A 293 -10.35 5.68 -7.65
C SER A 293 -9.31 4.57 -7.63
N ASP A 294 -8.23 4.67 -8.39
CA ASP A 294 -7.46 3.47 -8.67
C ASP A 294 -6.33 3.16 -7.67
N HIS A 295 -6.00 1.88 -7.67
CA HIS A 295 -5.16 1.15 -6.74
C HIS A 295 -3.85 1.85 -6.35
N VAL A 296 -3.30 2.78 -7.12
CA VAL A 296 -2.08 3.52 -6.72
C VAL A 296 -2.29 4.38 -5.49
N VAL A 297 -3.40 5.14 -5.42
CA VAL A 297 -3.71 5.98 -4.25
C VAL A 297 -3.94 5.10 -3.02
N LEU A 298 -4.71 4.02 -3.21
CA LEU A 298 -4.96 3.03 -2.17
C LEU A 298 -3.68 2.31 -1.74
N PHE A 299 -2.82 1.85 -2.65
CA PHE A 299 -1.62 1.11 -2.28
C PHE A 299 -0.60 1.96 -1.55
N LEU A 300 -0.31 3.16 -2.08
CA LEU A 300 0.61 4.11 -1.45
C LEU A 300 0.09 4.55 -0.10
N ALA A 301 -1.18 4.96 -0.02
CA ALA A 301 -1.74 5.40 1.24
C ALA A 301 -1.77 4.24 2.24
N HIS A 302 -2.27 3.06 1.88
CA HIS A 302 -2.55 1.97 2.82
C HIS A 302 -1.30 1.28 3.34
N TYR A 303 -0.37 0.93 2.46
CA TYR A 303 0.76 0.09 2.84
C TYR A 303 1.90 0.86 3.51
N LEU A 304 2.16 2.07 3.02
CA LEU A 304 3.38 2.80 3.33
C LEU A 304 3.61 3.01 4.84
N PRO A 305 2.63 3.53 5.62
CA PRO A 305 2.85 3.70 7.04
C PRO A 305 2.79 2.41 7.85
N ILE A 306 2.11 1.35 7.40
CA ILE A 306 2.18 0.06 8.09
C ILE A 306 3.61 -0.46 8.02
N PHE A 307 4.22 -0.41 6.83
CA PHE A 307 5.59 -0.84 6.64
C PHE A 307 6.56 0.00 7.48
N VAL A 308 6.50 1.33 7.36
CA VAL A 308 7.42 2.20 8.12
C VAL A 308 7.26 1.98 9.62
N MET A 309 6.02 1.88 10.10
CA MET A 309 5.74 1.65 11.51
C MET A 309 6.36 0.37 12.02
N GLU A 310 6.15 -0.74 11.32
CA GLU A 310 6.65 -2.03 11.77
C GLU A 310 8.18 -2.11 11.68
N ILE A 311 8.83 -1.46 10.70
CA ILE A 311 10.30 -1.36 10.64
C ILE A 311 10.85 -0.53 11.82
N LEU A 312 10.24 0.63 12.11
CA LEU A 312 10.65 1.46 13.24
C LEU A 312 10.48 0.72 14.57
N ILE A 313 9.36 0.01 14.72
CA ILE A 313 9.09 -0.86 15.85
C ILE A 313 10.11 -2.00 15.95
N TYR A 314 10.42 -2.67 14.85
CA TYR A 314 11.38 -3.78 14.82
C TYR A 314 12.75 -3.30 15.32
N ARG A 315 13.12 -2.08 14.97
CA ARG A 315 14.36 -1.45 15.41
C ARG A 315 14.32 -0.97 16.86
N ALA A 316 13.23 -0.34 17.29
CA ALA A 316 13.09 0.22 18.63
C ALA A 316 12.93 -0.87 19.70
N PHE A 317 12.23 -1.95 19.35
CA PHE A 317 12.02 -3.10 20.20
C PHE A 317 12.42 -4.36 19.44
N PRO A 318 13.74 -4.61 19.34
CA PRO A 318 14.17 -5.90 18.85
C PRO A 318 13.53 -6.96 19.74
N PHE A 319 12.90 -7.92 19.09
CA PHE A 319 12.15 -8.99 19.74
C PHE A 319 13.03 -9.92 20.61
N TRP A 320 14.36 -9.78 20.55
CA TRP A 320 15.26 -10.42 21.48
C TRP A 320 15.39 -9.53 22.72
N SER A 321 15.11 -10.08 23.90
CA SER A 321 15.54 -9.44 25.15
C SER A 321 17.06 -9.40 25.16
N THR A 322 17.63 -8.19 25.04
CA THR A 322 19.06 -7.95 25.23
C THR A 322 19.50 -8.31 26.65
N ASP A 323 18.57 -8.22 27.60
CA ASP A 323 18.85 -8.42 29.03
C ASP A 323 19.06 -9.90 29.36
N ALA A 324 18.31 -10.79 28.71
CA ALA A 324 18.54 -12.24 28.78
C ALA A 324 19.90 -12.66 28.19
N ALA A 325 20.42 -11.91 27.22
CA ALA A 325 21.74 -12.18 26.63
C ALA A 325 22.89 -11.74 27.55
N LYS A 326 22.68 -10.71 28.39
CA LYS A 326 23.71 -10.22 29.32
C LYS A 326 23.98 -11.19 30.48
N SER A 327 22.96 -11.87 31.04
CA SER A 327 23.13 -12.72 32.23
C SER A 327 23.56 -14.17 31.95
N VAL A 328 23.54 -14.62 30.70
CA VAL A 328 23.78 -16.02 30.34
C VAL A 328 25.19 -16.17 29.75
N GLY A 329 26.02 -17.05 30.34
CA GLY A 329 27.41 -17.29 29.92
C GLY A 329 27.56 -17.71 28.44
N THR A 330 28.75 -17.48 27.87
CA THR A 330 29.05 -17.49 26.42
C THR A 330 28.63 -18.76 25.66
N LYS A 331 28.70 -19.95 26.28
CA LYS A 331 28.24 -21.21 25.66
C LYS A 331 26.72 -21.34 25.60
N ARG A 332 26.01 -20.79 26.58
CA ARG A 332 24.54 -20.81 26.65
C ARG A 332 23.94 -19.64 25.83
N ARG A 333 24.74 -18.61 25.49
CA ARG A 333 24.38 -17.58 24.49
C ARG A 333 24.15 -18.14 23.10
N LEU A 334 24.99 -19.05 22.60
CA LEU A 334 24.79 -19.62 21.26
C LEU A 334 23.50 -20.45 21.20
N ALA A 335 23.20 -21.24 22.25
CA ALA A 335 21.96 -21.99 22.37
C ALA A 335 20.73 -21.09 22.56
N HIS A 336 20.88 -19.92 23.20
CA HIS A 336 19.82 -18.91 23.33
C HIS A 336 19.70 -18.00 22.09
N PHE A 337 20.73 -17.90 21.27
CA PHE A 337 20.69 -17.21 19.98
C PHE A 337 20.07 -18.11 18.90
N LEU A 338 20.36 -19.41 18.96
CA LEU A 338 19.65 -20.47 18.24
C LEU A 338 18.27 -20.77 18.84
N SER A 339 17.97 -20.26 20.05
CA SER A 339 16.64 -20.32 20.64
C SER A 339 15.68 -19.52 19.76
N THR A 340 14.49 -20.09 19.64
CA THR A 340 13.42 -19.87 18.67
C THR A 340 13.07 -18.41 18.35
N GLY A 341 13.47 -17.45 19.19
CA GLY A 341 13.22 -16.02 18.99
C GLY A 341 13.98 -15.41 17.81
N ALA A 342 15.32 -15.53 17.75
CA ALA A 342 16.11 -14.81 16.74
C ALA A 342 15.77 -15.27 15.31
N LEU A 343 15.64 -16.58 15.09
CA LEU A 343 15.24 -17.15 13.80
C LEU A 343 13.84 -16.68 13.38
N TRP A 344 12.90 -16.62 14.33
CA TRP A 344 11.54 -16.13 14.07
C TRP A 344 11.52 -14.64 13.69
N ASN A 345 12.34 -13.83 14.35
CA ASN A 345 12.44 -12.39 14.06
C ASN A 345 13.08 -12.13 12.70
N THR A 346 14.11 -12.91 12.36
CA THR A 346 14.75 -12.88 11.05
C THR A 346 13.74 -13.28 9.98
N PHE A 347 12.99 -14.37 10.19
CA PHE A 347 11.90 -14.78 9.30
C PHE A 347 10.85 -13.68 9.12
N HIS A 348 10.42 -13.03 10.22
CA HIS A 348 9.49 -11.92 10.14
C HIS A 348 10.03 -10.72 9.37
N LEU A 349 11.28 -10.34 9.60
CA LEU A 349 11.92 -9.26 8.88
C LEU A 349 11.97 -9.56 7.37
N PHE A 350 12.37 -10.79 7.01
CA PHE A 350 12.35 -11.25 5.62
C PHE A 350 10.94 -11.22 5.03
N LEU A 351 9.93 -11.66 5.78
CA LEU A 351 8.54 -11.61 5.34
C LEU A 351 8.07 -10.16 5.11
N PHE A 352 8.38 -9.23 6.02
CA PHE A 352 8.04 -7.82 5.86
C PHE A 352 8.74 -7.21 4.64
N LEU A 353 10.03 -7.47 4.47
CA LEU A 353 10.79 -7.00 3.32
C LEU A 353 10.27 -7.60 2.01
N TYR A 354 9.94 -8.89 2.01
CA TYR A 354 9.33 -9.58 0.87
C TYR A 354 8.01 -8.93 0.47
N MET A 355 7.10 -8.71 1.43
CA MET A 355 5.84 -8.00 1.17
C MET A 355 6.09 -6.59 0.64
N HIS A 356 7.12 -5.91 1.14
CA HIS A 356 7.50 -4.57 0.69
C HIS A 356 7.96 -4.54 -0.76
N LEU A 357 8.85 -5.45 -1.14
CA LEU A 357 9.34 -5.55 -2.51
C LEU A 357 8.23 -5.89 -3.49
N ILE A 358 7.30 -6.77 -3.11
CA ILE A 358 6.14 -7.08 -3.96
C ILE A 358 5.25 -5.84 -4.12
N ILE A 359 4.99 -5.10 -3.05
CA ILE A 359 4.11 -3.93 -3.14
C ILE A 359 4.77 -2.81 -3.94
N LEU A 360 6.07 -2.56 -3.77
CA LEU A 360 6.84 -1.66 -4.63
C LEU A 360 6.76 -2.06 -6.10
N GLN A 361 6.80 -3.37 -6.37
CA GLN A 361 6.69 -3.88 -7.73
C GLN A 361 5.31 -3.65 -8.33
N VAL A 362 4.25 -4.01 -7.60
CA VAL A 362 2.87 -3.77 -8.04
C VAL A 362 2.66 -2.29 -8.27
N LEU A 363 3.11 -1.45 -7.34
CA LEU A 363 3.01 0.00 -7.45
C LEU A 363 3.72 0.55 -8.68
N ARG A 364 4.96 0.10 -8.95
CA ARG A 364 5.70 0.48 -10.17
C ARG A 364 4.91 0.07 -11.40
N GLN A 365 4.43 -1.17 -11.48
CA GLN A 365 3.66 -1.65 -12.61
C GLN A 365 2.38 -0.82 -12.82
N THR A 366 1.63 -0.55 -11.76
CA THR A 366 0.40 0.24 -11.84
C THR A 366 0.69 1.67 -12.29
N THR A 367 1.77 2.27 -11.80
CA THR A 367 2.24 3.59 -12.26
C THR A 367 2.68 3.58 -13.73
N THR A 368 3.36 2.51 -14.18
CA THR A 368 3.87 2.41 -15.55
C THR A 368 2.75 2.23 -16.58
N TYR A 369 1.69 1.50 -16.25
CA TYR A 369 0.71 1.07 -17.27
C TYR A 369 -0.71 1.55 -17.04
N PHE A 370 -1.11 1.75 -15.79
CA PHE A 370 -2.52 1.95 -15.45
C PHE A 370 -2.82 3.37 -14.96
N HIS A 371 -1.78 4.19 -14.74
CA HIS A 371 -1.94 5.59 -14.37
C HIS A 371 -1.12 6.55 -15.19
N THR A 372 -1.67 7.75 -15.33
CA THR A 372 -0.89 8.88 -15.82
C THR A 372 0.09 9.38 -14.74
N PRO A 373 1.16 10.09 -15.13
CA PRO A 373 2.04 10.75 -14.17
C PRO A 373 1.30 11.73 -13.25
N ALA A 374 0.32 12.47 -13.78
CA ALA A 374 -0.48 13.41 -13.01
C ALA A 374 -1.31 12.70 -11.94
N GLU A 375 -2.03 11.63 -12.30
CA GLU A 375 -2.78 10.79 -11.36
C GLU A 375 -1.86 10.26 -10.24
N THR A 376 -0.68 9.77 -10.62
CA THR A 376 0.30 9.22 -9.69
C THR A 376 0.80 10.29 -8.70
N LEU A 377 1.17 11.48 -9.18
CA LEU A 377 1.67 12.56 -8.34
C LEU A 377 0.62 13.09 -7.38
N VAL A 378 -0.61 13.29 -7.88
CA VAL A 378 -1.73 13.74 -7.05
C VAL A 378 -2.10 12.67 -6.02
N GLY A 379 -2.16 11.40 -6.44
CA GLY A 379 -2.37 10.25 -5.56
C GLY A 379 -1.34 10.17 -4.45
N PHE A 380 -0.06 10.35 -4.79
CA PHE A 380 1.02 10.43 -3.82
C PHE A 380 0.85 11.64 -2.88
N GLY A 381 0.50 12.81 -3.42
CA GLY A 381 0.21 14.01 -2.63
C GLY A 381 -0.91 13.81 -1.61
N ILE A 382 -2.03 13.22 -2.03
CA ILE A 382 -3.15 12.87 -1.14
C ILE A 382 -2.71 11.88 -0.05
N SER A 383 -1.87 10.90 -0.41
CA SER A 383 -1.33 9.96 0.58
C SER A 383 -0.52 10.67 1.68
N LEU A 384 0.23 11.72 1.31
CA LEU A 384 0.99 12.55 2.26
C LEU A 384 0.09 13.36 3.18
N ILE A 385 -1.09 13.81 2.74
CA ILE A 385 -2.04 14.56 3.58
C ILE A 385 -2.46 13.75 4.81
N VAL A 386 -2.61 12.43 4.68
CA VAL A 386 -2.93 11.57 5.83
C VAL A 386 -1.67 11.11 6.55
N GLN A 387 -0.60 10.87 5.81
CA GLN A 387 0.62 10.31 6.37
C GLN A 387 1.44 11.30 7.19
N VAL A 388 1.55 12.56 6.77
CA VAL A 388 2.30 13.58 7.50
C VAL A 388 1.70 13.84 8.89
N PRO A 389 0.37 14.01 9.06
CA PRO A 389 -0.24 14.09 10.38
C PRO A 389 0.02 12.85 11.23
N LEU A 390 -0.09 11.64 10.68
CA LEU A 390 0.21 10.41 11.45
C LEU A 390 1.66 10.38 11.94
N ILE A 391 2.61 10.75 11.07
CA ILE A 391 4.02 10.88 11.46
C ILE A 391 4.16 11.92 12.57
N TYR A 392 3.53 13.09 12.40
CA TYR A 392 3.56 14.13 13.41
C TYR A 392 2.95 13.67 14.75
N LEU A 393 1.83 12.94 14.73
CA LEU A 393 1.19 12.37 15.93
C LEU A 393 2.11 11.37 16.64
N MET A 394 2.82 10.54 15.88
CA MET A 394 3.72 9.53 16.42
C MET A 394 5.04 10.10 16.93
N CYS A 395 5.59 11.10 16.25
CA CYS A 395 6.82 11.73 16.65
C CYS A 395 6.54 12.76 17.76
N SER A 396 5.45 13.51 17.72
CA SER A 396 5.23 14.60 18.68
C SER A 396 5.13 14.09 20.12
N GLY A 397 6.01 14.61 20.99
CA GLY A 397 5.96 14.36 22.42
C GLY A 397 4.67 14.83 23.11
N ARG A 398 3.85 15.66 22.43
CA ARG A 398 2.54 16.12 22.96
C ARG A 398 1.49 15.02 23.00
N LEU A 399 1.62 13.98 22.17
CA LEU A 399 0.62 12.93 22.00
C LEU A 399 1.18 11.55 22.34
N GLN A 400 2.02 11.48 23.38
CA GLN A 400 2.59 10.25 23.91
C GLN A 400 1.56 9.15 24.16
N TRP A 401 0.31 9.49 24.51
CA TRP A 401 -0.75 8.50 24.71
C TRP A 401 -1.06 7.70 23.44
N VAL A 402 -0.99 8.32 22.25
CA VAL A 402 -1.18 7.64 20.96
C VAL A 402 -0.03 6.68 20.70
N GLY A 403 1.21 7.16 20.91
CA GLY A 403 2.41 6.32 20.82
C GLY A 403 2.32 5.11 21.75
N ASN A 404 1.96 5.33 23.02
CA ASN A 404 1.78 4.28 24.02
C ASN A 404 0.66 3.29 23.65
N TYR A 405 -0.44 3.78 23.05
CA TYR A 405 -1.53 2.91 22.59
C TYR A 405 -1.05 1.97 21.48
N ILE A 406 -0.30 2.50 20.51
CA ILE A 406 0.30 1.74 19.41
C ILE A 406 1.51 0.92 19.90
N GLY A 407 1.98 1.14 21.13
CA GLY A 407 3.14 0.46 21.71
C GLY A 407 4.47 0.93 21.14
N LEU A 408 4.57 2.22 20.79
CA LEU A 408 5.85 2.92 20.65
C LEU A 408 6.42 3.19 22.06
N PRO A 409 7.75 3.16 22.24
CA PRO A 409 8.34 3.44 23.53
C PRO A 409 8.07 4.90 23.91
N CYS A 410 7.76 5.16 25.16
CA CYS A 410 7.90 6.52 25.68
C CYS A 410 9.40 6.88 25.66
N SER A 411 9.75 8.12 25.33
CA SER A 411 11.15 8.58 25.28
C SER A 411 11.92 8.29 26.58
N GLN A 412 11.22 8.25 27.72
CA GLN A 412 11.78 7.86 29.01
C GLN A 412 12.21 6.39 29.10
N GLN A 413 11.55 5.46 28.39
CA GLN A 413 11.93 4.04 28.41
C GLN A 413 13.20 3.77 27.58
N VAL A 414 13.40 4.51 26.48
CA VAL A 414 14.62 4.39 25.67
C VAL A 414 15.85 4.83 26.49
N PHE A 415 15.68 5.86 27.32
CA PHE A 415 16.75 6.40 28.17
C PHE A 415 17.25 5.41 29.23
N LEU A 416 16.36 4.54 29.74
CA LEU A 416 16.71 3.53 30.74
C LEU A 416 17.45 2.33 30.12
N ILE A 417 17.13 1.97 28.87
CA ILE A 417 17.79 0.87 28.15
C ILE A 417 19.24 1.23 27.81
N ASP A 418 19.49 2.50 27.45
CA ASP A 418 20.81 2.97 27.02
C ASP A 418 21.79 3.15 28.18
N LYS A 419 21.29 3.39 29.41
CA LYS A 419 22.13 3.53 30.60
C LYS A 419 22.65 2.23 31.17
N GLY A 420 22.14 1.08 30.74
CA GLY A 420 22.76 -0.22 31.02
C GLY A 420 22.94 -0.56 32.50
N ASP A 421 22.04 -0.11 33.37
CA ASP A 421 21.93 -0.59 34.76
C ASP A 421 21.26 -1.97 34.83
#